data_AF-A0A6P2L3Z7-F1
#
_entry.id   AF-A0A6P2L3Z7-F1
#
_cell.length_a   1.000
_cell.length_b   1.000
_cell.length_c   1.000
_cell.angle_alpha   90.00
_cell.angle_beta   90.00
_cell.angle_gamma   90.00
#
_symmetry.space_group_name_H-M   'P 1'
#
loop_
_entity.id
_entity.type
_entity.pdbx_description
1 polymer ?
#
loop_
_entity_poly.entity_id
_entity_poly.type
_entity_poly.pdbx_seq_one_letter_code
_entity_poly.pdbx_strand_id
1 'polypeptide(L)'
;MRAVDGDALTIAVEQSFGNCAKYIQGRKPTFIAREGDTSAGPDVSDALNDADRALLAQADTFFVASANTSADAGAARGADVSHRGGMPGFVRVDDARTLTTPDFSGNRFFNTLGNLQHDPRAGLLFVDFDNGDLLYVAARAEIVWDGPLVASFDGAQRVVRFHVREVRRMRAVLPFRWSAVERAPQFAAMAAGVGANAVASAGAVVVPSASASASASASASAPAPAPAPAPAPAPAPAPESTSASTTASISAPAWRPLRIAKIVDEARAIRSFHFEPVDGGTLPAYEAGQHLTLRVALPGSDSPAIRSYTLSDAPGGAHYRITVKREGRVSAWLHDHAQAGMTLDAQMPRGRFSFDLASPRPAVLVSAGIGITPMIAMLRRALADDQASRRLVFVHGARESDDRPFTEELARVAATDERLSLHWFDSHPHEGSTAHAGRIDIAQLKRILSFDDYDFYLCGPSAFMRDLYDGLRALNVPDERIRFEAFGPSSVVRSATRTSATPEVASVPVVFRRTGREAAWVPADGTLLEFAEGQRVDVPSECRSGSCGTCATRVLSGAVDYEQAPDAPVESGCALLCVARPAQGSEPLVLDR
;
A
#
# COMPACT_ATOMS: atom_id res chain seq x y z
N MET A 1 20.40 9.63 -26.83
CA MET A 1 20.08 8.91 -28.08
C MET A 1 21.39 8.45 -28.70
N ARG A 2 21.55 7.15 -28.99
CA ARG A 2 22.80 6.61 -29.57
C ARG A 2 22.73 6.40 -31.08
N ALA A 3 21.60 5.94 -31.59
CA ALA A 3 21.39 5.72 -33.03
C ALA A 3 19.90 5.80 -33.38
N VAL A 4 19.62 6.13 -34.64
CA VAL A 4 18.30 6.01 -35.27
C VAL A 4 18.52 5.21 -36.56
N ASP A 5 17.96 4.00 -36.61
CA ASP A 5 18.13 3.07 -37.72
C ASP A 5 16.74 2.71 -38.27
N GLY A 6 16.33 3.39 -39.35
CA GLY A 6 14.96 3.29 -39.87
C GLY A 6 13.94 3.72 -38.81
N ASP A 7 13.01 2.81 -38.48
CA ASP A 7 11.98 3.04 -37.46
C ASP A 7 12.45 2.70 -36.03
N ALA A 8 13.72 2.32 -35.84
CA ALA A 8 14.28 1.93 -34.55
C ALA A 8 15.09 3.07 -33.90
N LEU A 9 14.79 3.37 -32.64
CA LEU A 9 15.51 4.33 -31.81
C LEU A 9 16.32 3.60 -30.74
N THR A 10 17.66 3.74 -30.78
CA THR A 10 18.52 3.19 -29.73
C THR A 10 18.82 4.25 -28.67
N ILE A 11 18.40 4.00 -27.43
CA ILE A 11 18.64 4.88 -26.27
C ILE A 11 19.58 4.18 -25.30
N ALA A 12 20.73 4.81 -25.00
CA ALA A 12 21.55 4.42 -23.87
C ALA A 12 21.18 5.27 -22.66
N VAL A 13 20.87 4.60 -21.55
CA VAL A 13 20.58 5.25 -20.27
C VAL A 13 21.90 5.44 -19.54
N GLU A 14 22.35 6.68 -19.41
CA GLU A 14 23.55 7.01 -18.64
C GLU A 14 23.21 7.19 -17.15
N GLN A 15 22.03 7.72 -16.87
CA GLN A 15 21.52 7.94 -15.51
C GLN A 15 20.01 7.69 -15.48
N SER A 16 19.54 7.12 -14.36
CA SER A 16 18.11 6.95 -14.07
C SER A 16 17.85 7.37 -12.64
N PHE A 17 16.95 8.35 -12.46
CA PHE A 17 16.56 8.86 -11.16
C PHE A 17 15.05 8.72 -10.99
N GLY A 18 14.61 8.17 -9.86
CA GLY A 18 13.19 8.08 -9.55
C GLY A 18 12.61 9.42 -9.14
N ASN A 19 11.62 9.92 -9.88
CA ASN A 19 10.81 11.05 -9.44
C ASN A 19 9.98 10.67 -8.21
N CYS A 20 9.78 11.62 -7.29
CA CYS A 20 8.86 11.42 -6.18
C CYS A 20 7.43 11.37 -6.71
N ALA A 21 6.77 10.21 -6.61
CA ALA A 21 5.40 10.02 -7.10
C ALA A 21 4.37 10.89 -6.38
N LYS A 22 4.71 11.42 -5.18
CA LYS A 22 3.85 12.22 -4.32
C LYS A 22 3.03 13.21 -5.17
N TYR A 23 3.65 14.16 -5.85
CA TYR A 23 2.89 15.21 -6.58
C TYR A 23 2.55 14.88 -8.03
N ILE A 24 2.69 13.63 -8.48
CA ILE A 24 2.39 13.23 -9.86
C ILE A 24 0.90 12.92 -10.00
N GLN A 25 0.23 13.66 -10.87
CA GLN A 25 -1.20 13.48 -11.17
C GLN A 25 -1.35 12.46 -12.31
N GLY A 26 -2.22 11.45 -12.13
CA GLY A 26 -2.43 10.36 -13.09
C GLY A 26 -3.35 10.77 -14.26
N ARG A 27 -3.04 10.31 -15.47
CA ARG A 27 -3.85 10.51 -16.68
C ARG A 27 -3.66 9.34 -17.64
N LYS A 28 -4.72 8.95 -18.36
CA LYS A 28 -4.64 7.93 -19.42
C LYS A 28 -4.61 8.60 -20.79
N PRO A 29 -3.52 8.43 -21.59
CA PRO A 29 -3.45 8.97 -22.94
C PRO A 29 -4.32 8.17 -23.91
N THR A 30 -4.91 8.86 -24.87
CA THR A 30 -5.60 8.32 -26.05
C THR A 30 -4.94 8.94 -27.27
N PHE A 31 -4.43 8.11 -28.16
CA PHE A 31 -3.81 8.57 -29.40
C PHE A 31 -4.88 9.09 -30.36
N ILE A 32 -4.63 10.27 -30.95
CA ILE A 32 -5.45 10.86 -32.00
C ILE A 32 -4.58 11.05 -33.23
N ALA A 33 -4.94 10.38 -34.33
CA ALA A 33 -4.25 10.51 -35.60
C ALA A 33 -4.35 11.97 -36.09
N ARG A 34 -3.24 12.53 -36.56
CA ARG A 34 -3.24 13.86 -37.17
C ARG A 34 -3.74 13.76 -38.60
N GLU A 35 -4.79 14.51 -38.92
CA GLU A 35 -5.23 14.70 -40.31
C GLU A 35 -4.36 15.78 -40.96
N GLY A 36 -3.34 15.36 -41.71
CA GLY A 36 -2.49 16.24 -42.52
C GLY A 36 -1.31 16.91 -41.81
N ASP A 37 -0.38 17.40 -42.62
CA ASP A 37 0.93 17.95 -42.22
C ASP A 37 0.91 19.48 -42.05
N THR A 38 -0.16 20.02 -41.48
CA THR A 38 -0.27 21.46 -41.20
C THR A 38 0.34 21.78 -39.83
N SER A 39 1.66 21.69 -39.72
CA SER A 39 2.37 22.28 -38.58
C SER A 39 2.51 23.78 -38.81
N ALA A 40 1.63 24.60 -38.22
CA ALA A 40 1.93 26.02 -38.04
C ALA A 40 3.21 26.14 -37.19
N GLY A 41 4.07 27.11 -37.51
CA GLY A 41 5.26 27.41 -36.70
C GLY A 41 4.89 27.87 -35.27
N PRO A 42 5.84 27.90 -34.33
CA PRO A 42 5.57 28.37 -32.97
C PRO A 42 5.10 29.84 -32.97
N ASP A 43 4.07 30.14 -32.16
CA ASP A 43 3.78 31.50 -31.74
C ASP A 43 4.88 31.90 -30.72
N VAL A 44 5.77 32.83 -31.09
CA VAL A 44 6.90 33.26 -30.24
C VAL A 44 6.64 34.65 -29.67
N SER A 45 6.88 34.81 -28.36
CA SER A 45 6.75 36.07 -27.63
C SER A 45 7.84 36.18 -26.57
N ASP A 46 8.11 37.38 -26.07
CA ASP A 46 9.00 37.61 -24.92
C ASP A 46 8.24 37.79 -23.59
N ALA A 47 6.91 37.69 -23.63
CA ALA A 47 6.00 37.83 -22.51
C ALA A 47 4.79 36.89 -22.62
N LEU A 48 4.23 36.52 -21.47
CA LEU A 48 3.02 35.70 -21.35
C LEU A 48 1.78 36.50 -21.77
N ASN A 49 1.02 35.98 -22.73
CA ASN A 49 -0.29 36.53 -23.10
C ASN A 49 -1.41 35.92 -22.23
N ASP A 50 -2.65 36.39 -22.41
CA ASP A 50 -3.80 35.95 -21.60
C ASP A 50 -4.12 34.45 -21.76
N ALA A 51 -3.92 33.89 -22.94
CA ALA A 51 -4.13 32.46 -23.19
C ALA A 51 -3.06 31.60 -22.49
N ASP A 52 -1.82 32.10 -22.40
CA ASP A 52 -0.75 31.43 -21.65
C ASP A 52 -1.04 31.49 -20.15
N ARG A 53 -1.47 32.65 -19.63
CA ARG A 53 -1.88 32.80 -18.22
C ARG A 53 -3.01 31.85 -17.84
N ALA A 54 -4.02 31.71 -18.71
CA ALA A 54 -5.14 30.82 -18.48
C ALA A 54 -4.69 29.35 -18.39
N LEU A 55 -3.78 28.92 -19.28
CA LEU A 55 -3.18 27.58 -19.23
C LEU A 55 -2.39 27.38 -17.94
N LEU A 56 -1.50 28.32 -17.59
CA LEU A 56 -0.66 28.24 -16.39
C LEU A 56 -1.48 28.20 -15.09
N ALA A 57 -2.59 28.94 -15.02
CA ALA A 57 -3.48 28.94 -13.86
C ALA A 57 -4.15 27.56 -13.64
N GLN A 58 -4.43 26.83 -14.72
CA GLN A 58 -5.03 25.50 -14.66
C GLN A 58 -4.00 24.37 -14.57
N ALA A 59 -2.72 24.66 -14.85
CA ALA A 59 -1.66 23.69 -14.81
C ALA A 59 -1.55 23.05 -13.42
N ASP A 60 -1.57 21.73 -13.39
CA ASP A 60 -1.26 20.92 -12.21
C ASP A 60 0.07 20.19 -12.32
N THR A 61 0.77 20.40 -13.45
CA THR A 61 2.09 19.85 -13.73
C THR A 61 2.86 20.75 -14.70
N PHE A 62 4.18 20.74 -14.57
CA PHE A 62 5.11 21.23 -15.56
C PHE A 62 6.44 20.50 -15.45
N PHE A 63 7.27 20.62 -16.48
CA PHE A 63 8.63 20.09 -16.49
C PHE A 63 9.62 21.24 -16.50
N VAL A 64 10.68 21.13 -15.70
CA VAL A 64 11.77 22.11 -15.63
C VAL A 64 13.07 21.48 -16.07
N ALA A 65 13.61 22.00 -17.16
CA ALA A 65 14.95 21.75 -17.63
C ALA A 65 15.93 22.68 -16.91
N SER A 66 17.01 22.11 -16.40
CA SER A 66 18.15 22.81 -15.78
C SER A 66 19.45 22.12 -16.19
N ALA A 67 20.60 22.76 -16.01
CA ALA A 67 21.87 22.14 -16.39
C ALA A 67 22.98 22.39 -15.38
N ASN A 68 23.84 21.39 -15.20
CA ASN A 68 25.15 21.56 -14.58
C ASN A 68 26.20 21.55 -15.68
N THR A 69 26.72 22.73 -15.99
CA THR A 69 27.73 22.91 -17.05
C THR A 69 29.17 22.94 -16.54
N SER A 70 29.36 22.80 -15.21
CA SER A 70 30.68 22.84 -14.57
C SER A 70 31.62 21.78 -15.14
N ALA A 71 32.87 22.16 -15.37
CA ALA A 71 33.91 21.24 -15.83
C ALA A 71 34.23 20.16 -14.79
N ASP A 72 34.07 20.48 -13.50
CA ASP A 72 34.40 19.59 -12.38
C ASP A 72 33.21 18.71 -11.94
N ALA A 73 32.07 18.80 -12.64
CA ALA A 73 30.86 18.07 -12.28
C ALA A 73 30.96 16.55 -12.52
N GLY A 74 31.95 16.08 -13.27
CA GLY A 74 32.13 14.66 -13.60
C GLY A 74 30.85 14.05 -14.19
N ALA A 75 30.36 12.97 -13.59
CA ALA A 75 29.12 12.31 -14.00
C ALA A 75 27.85 13.15 -13.78
N ALA A 76 27.90 14.23 -13.00
CA ALA A 76 26.76 15.14 -12.80
C ALA A 76 26.67 16.24 -13.87
N ARG A 77 27.60 16.28 -14.84
CA ARG A 77 27.59 17.24 -15.95
C ARG A 77 26.50 16.90 -16.96
N GLY A 78 25.67 17.88 -17.33
CA GLY A 78 24.63 17.68 -18.33
C GLY A 78 23.38 18.49 -18.06
N ALA A 79 22.33 18.22 -18.85
CA ALA A 79 21.00 18.76 -18.64
C ALA A 79 20.11 17.72 -17.96
N ASP A 80 19.28 18.17 -17.03
CA ASP A 80 18.26 17.39 -16.34
C ASP A 80 16.89 17.99 -16.61
N VAL A 81 15.87 17.15 -16.74
CA VAL A 81 14.47 17.57 -16.84
C VAL A 81 13.69 16.92 -15.70
N SER A 82 13.19 17.74 -14.81
CA SER A 82 12.47 17.30 -13.62
C SER A 82 10.99 17.65 -13.70
N HIS A 83 10.14 16.74 -13.25
CA HIS A 83 8.71 16.99 -13.08
C HIS A 83 8.44 17.87 -11.84
N ARG A 84 7.46 18.76 -11.95
CA ARG A 84 6.87 19.52 -10.84
C ARG A 84 5.36 19.41 -10.92
N GLY A 85 4.71 19.11 -9.80
CA GLY A 85 3.27 18.93 -9.75
C GLY A 85 2.66 19.57 -8.51
N GLY A 86 1.38 19.93 -8.63
CA GLY A 86 0.62 20.64 -7.61
C GLY A 86 -0.88 20.59 -7.90
N MET A 87 -1.66 21.34 -7.12
CA MET A 87 -3.04 21.66 -7.50
C MET A 87 -3.04 22.86 -8.46
N PRO A 88 -4.04 22.99 -9.36
CA PRO A 88 -4.20 24.19 -10.16
C PRO A 88 -4.04 25.47 -9.32
N GLY A 89 -3.30 26.44 -9.85
CA GLY A 89 -2.89 27.65 -9.14
C GLY A 89 -1.54 27.56 -8.41
N PHE A 90 -0.90 26.38 -8.32
CA PHE A 90 0.45 26.27 -7.75
C PHE A 90 1.53 26.97 -8.61
N VAL A 91 1.25 27.17 -9.89
CA VAL A 91 2.04 28.03 -10.77
C VAL A 91 1.39 29.41 -10.72
N ARG A 92 1.92 30.28 -9.87
CA ARG A 92 1.41 31.65 -9.75
C ARG A 92 2.05 32.52 -10.81
N VAL A 93 1.26 33.11 -11.69
CA VAL A 93 1.75 34.12 -12.63
C VAL A 93 1.69 35.48 -11.95
N ASP A 94 2.84 36.05 -11.60
CA ASP A 94 2.90 37.33 -10.88
C ASP A 94 2.69 38.51 -11.84
N ASP A 95 3.21 38.43 -13.07
CA ASP A 95 3.03 39.44 -14.13
C ASP A 95 3.29 38.85 -15.53
N ALA A 96 3.50 39.66 -16.57
CA ALA A 96 3.72 39.18 -17.95
C ALA A 96 5.07 38.49 -18.18
N ARG A 97 6.01 38.69 -17.26
CA ARG A 97 7.38 38.20 -17.37
C ARG A 97 7.85 37.45 -16.12
N THR A 98 6.99 37.27 -15.13
CA THR A 98 7.35 36.60 -13.87
C THR A 98 6.31 35.56 -13.49
N LEU A 99 6.80 34.37 -13.17
CA LEU A 99 5.99 33.28 -12.60
C LEU A 99 6.72 32.66 -11.41
N THR A 100 5.98 32.28 -10.37
CA THR A 100 6.50 31.74 -9.12
C THR A 100 5.90 30.36 -8.86
N THR A 101 6.76 29.40 -8.51
CA THR A 101 6.34 28.03 -8.22
C THR A 101 6.93 27.55 -6.88
N PRO A 102 6.18 26.80 -6.07
CA PRO A 102 6.69 26.22 -4.85
C PRO A 102 7.56 24.99 -5.11
N ASP A 103 8.55 24.78 -4.26
CA ASP A 103 9.26 23.51 -4.12
C ASP A 103 8.72 22.78 -2.89
N PHE A 104 7.99 21.70 -3.14
CA PHE A 104 7.40 20.87 -2.10
C PHE A 104 8.33 19.72 -1.67
N SER A 105 8.07 19.17 -0.49
CA SER A 105 8.81 18.01 0.04
C SER A 105 8.78 16.79 -0.90
N GLY A 106 9.91 16.48 -1.53
CA GLY A 106 10.07 15.36 -2.47
C GLY A 106 11.06 14.29 -2.01
N ASN A 107 11.70 13.65 -2.97
CA ASN A 107 12.78 12.65 -2.80
C ASN A 107 14.12 13.26 -2.33
N ARG A 108 14.15 14.56 -2.04
CA ARG A 108 15.31 15.35 -1.58
C ARG A 108 16.51 15.34 -2.53
N PHE A 109 16.34 14.94 -3.79
CA PHE A 109 17.38 15.15 -4.80
C PHE A 109 17.47 16.64 -5.12
N PHE A 110 18.66 17.20 -4.96
CA PHE A 110 18.90 18.62 -5.14
C PHE A 110 19.31 18.99 -6.59
N ASN A 111 19.04 18.11 -7.57
CA ASN A 111 19.52 18.25 -8.94
C ASN A 111 19.05 19.57 -9.57
N THR A 112 17.73 19.83 -9.63
CA THR A 112 17.22 21.07 -10.24
C THR A 112 17.68 22.32 -9.49
N LEU A 113 17.51 22.36 -8.17
CA LEU A 113 17.82 23.57 -7.39
C LEU A 113 19.32 23.84 -7.31
N GLY A 114 20.13 22.79 -7.16
CA GLY A 114 21.60 22.88 -7.22
C GLY A 114 22.06 23.36 -8.59
N ASN A 115 21.50 22.84 -9.68
CA ASN A 115 21.77 23.33 -11.03
C ASN A 115 21.42 24.81 -11.15
N LEU A 116 20.21 25.21 -10.73
CA LEU A 116 19.75 26.60 -10.82
C LEU A 116 20.53 27.58 -9.94
N GLN A 117 21.10 27.10 -8.82
CA GLN A 117 21.98 27.89 -7.97
C GLN A 117 23.32 28.21 -8.65
N HIS A 118 23.82 27.31 -9.51
CA HIS A 118 25.05 27.51 -10.27
C HIS A 118 24.82 28.17 -11.63
N ASP A 119 23.75 27.80 -12.33
CA ASP A 119 23.34 28.30 -13.63
C ASP A 119 21.84 28.61 -13.62
N PRO A 120 21.43 29.88 -13.53
CA PRO A 120 20.02 30.23 -13.35
C PRO A 120 19.18 30.00 -14.61
N ARG A 121 19.73 29.54 -15.73
CA ARG A 121 18.94 29.30 -16.94
C ARG A 121 18.03 28.09 -16.75
N ALA A 122 16.75 28.29 -17.03
CA ALA A 122 15.73 27.24 -16.95
C ALA A 122 14.89 27.22 -18.24
N GLY A 123 14.52 26.02 -18.67
CA GLY A 123 13.46 25.81 -19.67
C GLY A 123 12.26 25.17 -18.99
N LEU A 124 11.07 25.73 -19.15
CA LEU A 124 9.84 25.16 -18.63
C LEU A 124 8.98 24.63 -19.77
N LEU A 125 8.32 23.51 -19.53
CA LEU A 125 7.34 22.93 -20.46
C LEU A 125 6.03 22.71 -19.73
N PHE A 126 4.98 23.33 -20.25
CA PHE A 126 3.59 23.10 -19.85
C PHE A 126 2.85 22.40 -20.98
N VAL A 127 2.01 21.45 -20.61
CA VAL A 127 1.22 20.63 -21.54
C VAL A 127 -0.25 21.00 -21.39
N ASP A 128 -0.90 21.37 -22.48
CA ASP A 128 -2.36 21.42 -22.55
C ASP A 128 -2.87 20.01 -22.88
N PHE A 129 -3.36 19.32 -21.87
CA PHE A 129 -3.83 17.93 -21.99
C PHE A 129 -5.15 17.81 -22.78
N ASP A 130 -5.89 18.90 -22.94
CA ASP A 130 -7.19 18.90 -23.62
C ASP A 130 -7.03 19.16 -25.12
N ASN A 131 -6.07 20.00 -25.50
CA ASN A 131 -5.87 20.40 -26.90
C ASN A 131 -4.58 19.84 -27.51
N GLY A 132 -3.68 19.27 -26.71
CA GLY A 132 -2.37 18.81 -27.17
C GLY A 132 -1.42 19.95 -27.54
N ASP A 133 -1.68 21.16 -27.05
CA ASP A 133 -0.76 22.30 -27.15
C ASP A 133 0.44 22.11 -26.21
N LEU A 134 1.58 22.67 -26.59
CA LEU A 134 2.75 22.79 -25.73
C LEU A 134 3.13 24.26 -25.57
N LEU A 135 3.39 24.66 -24.33
CA LEU A 135 3.92 25.98 -24.00
C LEU A 135 5.33 25.81 -23.42
N TYR A 136 6.31 26.31 -24.16
CA TYR A 136 7.70 26.37 -23.73
C TYR A 136 8.00 27.76 -23.18
N VAL A 137 8.68 27.83 -22.03
CA VAL A 137 9.10 29.10 -21.42
C VAL A 137 10.60 29.04 -21.13
N ALA A 138 11.39 29.86 -21.80
CA ALA A 138 12.78 30.10 -21.42
C ALA A 138 12.82 31.18 -20.34
N ALA A 139 13.50 30.91 -19.23
CA ALA A 139 13.52 31.81 -18.08
C ALA A 139 14.88 31.83 -17.36
N ARG A 140 15.07 32.84 -16.51
CA ARG A 140 16.10 32.82 -15.46
C ARG A 140 15.44 32.60 -14.11
N ALA A 141 15.91 31.60 -13.38
CA ALA A 141 15.43 31.24 -12.06
C ALA A 141 16.11 32.05 -10.94
N GLU A 142 15.35 32.32 -9.90
CA GLU A 142 15.78 32.90 -8.64
C GLU A 142 15.16 32.06 -7.51
N ILE A 143 16.01 31.51 -6.64
CA ILE A 143 15.55 30.69 -5.51
C ILE A 143 15.35 31.58 -4.30
N VAL A 144 14.14 31.56 -3.74
CA VAL A 144 13.80 32.24 -2.49
C VAL A 144 13.64 31.18 -1.41
N TRP A 145 14.56 31.20 -0.44
CA TRP A 145 14.71 30.14 0.56
C TRP A 145 13.71 30.23 1.71
N ASP A 146 13.34 31.44 2.12
CA ASP A 146 12.45 31.70 3.25
C ASP A 146 11.69 33.02 3.09
N GLY A 147 10.90 33.38 4.11
CA GLY A 147 10.19 34.65 4.18
C GLY A 147 8.74 34.62 3.70
N PRO A 148 8.09 35.78 3.61
CA PRO A 148 6.65 35.89 3.37
C PRO A 148 6.18 35.26 2.05
N LEU A 149 7.05 35.28 1.04
CA LEU A 149 6.74 34.68 -0.27
C LEU A 149 6.64 33.16 -0.18
N VAL A 150 7.54 32.51 0.57
CA VAL A 150 7.49 31.06 0.80
C VAL A 150 6.25 30.70 1.62
N ALA A 151 5.98 31.47 2.68
CA ALA A 151 4.79 31.28 3.52
C ALA A 151 3.46 31.46 2.76
N SER A 152 3.46 32.13 1.60
CA SER A 152 2.27 32.28 0.75
C SER A 152 1.88 30.99 0.01
N PHE A 153 2.73 29.97 0.01
CA PHE A 153 2.44 28.64 -0.56
C PHE A 153 2.42 27.60 0.55
N ASP A 154 1.24 27.07 0.85
CA ASP A 154 1.09 26.05 1.90
C ASP A 154 1.93 24.80 1.59
N GLY A 155 2.70 24.36 2.57
CA GLY A 155 3.60 23.20 2.46
C GLY A 155 4.86 23.41 1.60
N ALA A 156 5.13 24.60 1.08
CA ALA A 156 6.36 24.90 0.34
C ALA A 156 7.58 24.98 1.28
N GLN A 157 8.70 24.36 0.89
CA GLN A 157 9.97 24.48 1.62
C GLN A 157 10.77 25.71 1.21
N ARG A 158 10.53 26.16 -0.03
CA ARG A 158 11.14 27.31 -0.71
C ARG A 158 10.33 27.56 -1.97
N VAL A 159 10.57 28.67 -2.66
CA VAL A 159 9.93 28.96 -3.94
C VAL A 159 10.97 29.35 -4.98
N VAL A 160 10.64 29.12 -6.24
CA VAL A 160 11.47 29.54 -7.38
C VAL A 160 10.68 30.55 -8.19
N ARG A 161 11.26 31.73 -8.39
CA ARG A 161 10.76 32.73 -9.31
C ARG A 161 11.45 32.55 -10.64
N PHE A 162 10.69 32.55 -11.72
CA PHE A 162 11.19 32.43 -13.07
C PHE A 162 10.90 33.73 -13.82
N HIS A 163 11.98 34.40 -14.22
CA HIS A 163 11.97 35.62 -15.02
C HIS A 163 12.00 35.23 -16.50
N VAL A 164 10.85 35.31 -17.15
CA VAL A 164 10.60 34.92 -18.54
C VAL A 164 11.46 35.73 -19.49
N ARG A 165 12.04 35.04 -20.46
CA ARG A 165 12.83 35.60 -21.57
C ARG A 165 12.18 35.35 -22.91
N GLU A 166 11.57 34.19 -23.06
CA GLU A 166 10.90 33.80 -24.29
C GLU A 166 9.81 32.79 -23.96
N VAL A 167 8.72 32.87 -24.72
CA VAL A 167 7.57 31.98 -24.69
C VAL A 167 7.37 31.46 -26.10
N ARG A 168 7.23 30.14 -26.26
CA ARG A 168 6.88 29.51 -27.54
C ARG A 168 5.66 28.63 -27.35
N ARG A 169 4.59 28.92 -28.07
CA ARG A 169 3.39 28.08 -28.09
C ARG A 169 3.33 27.27 -29.36
N MET A 170 3.21 25.96 -29.21
CA MET A 170 3.02 24.99 -30.28
C MET A 170 1.61 24.43 -30.18
N ARG A 171 0.78 24.65 -31.20
CA ARG A 171 -0.64 24.26 -31.15
C ARG A 171 -0.85 22.84 -31.69
N ALA A 172 -1.64 22.04 -30.98
CA ALA A 172 -2.03 20.69 -31.36
C ALA A 172 -0.87 19.80 -31.82
N VAL A 173 0.31 19.94 -31.21
CA VAL A 173 1.51 19.19 -31.61
C VAL A 173 1.57 17.79 -31.06
N LEU A 174 0.96 17.56 -29.89
CA LEU A 174 0.90 16.23 -29.29
C LEU A 174 -0.28 15.44 -29.88
N PRO A 175 -0.03 14.24 -30.45
CA PRO A 175 -1.08 13.36 -31.00
C PRO A 175 -1.78 12.56 -29.89
N PHE A 176 -1.89 13.12 -28.70
CA PHE A 176 -2.51 12.50 -27.54
C PHE A 176 -3.52 13.45 -26.92
N ARG A 177 -4.61 12.87 -26.41
CA ARG A 177 -5.53 13.50 -25.47
C ARG A 177 -5.59 12.66 -24.23
N TRP A 178 -5.87 13.28 -23.09
CA TRP A 178 -5.83 12.58 -21.83
C TRP A 178 -7.20 12.50 -21.17
N SER A 179 -7.39 11.47 -20.37
CA SER A 179 -8.54 11.38 -19.47
C SER A 179 -8.59 12.55 -18.50
N ALA A 180 -9.73 12.70 -17.82
CA ALA A 180 -9.79 13.48 -16.59
C ALA A 180 -8.64 13.07 -15.63
N VAL A 181 -8.16 14.07 -14.89
CA VAL A 181 -7.02 13.89 -13.98
C VAL A 181 -7.39 13.02 -12.78
N GLU A 182 -6.62 11.97 -12.57
CA GLU A 182 -6.63 11.17 -11.35
C GLU A 182 -5.70 11.84 -10.34
N ARG A 183 -6.27 12.42 -9.29
CA ARG A 183 -5.50 13.21 -8.35
C ARG A 183 -4.57 12.33 -7.51
N ALA A 184 -3.35 12.79 -7.32
CA ALA A 184 -2.40 12.14 -6.43
C ALA A 184 -2.96 12.05 -5.00
N PRO A 185 -2.65 10.99 -4.23
CA PRO A 185 -3.30 10.71 -2.94
C PRO A 185 -3.28 11.88 -1.94
N GLN A 186 -2.18 12.64 -1.85
CA GLN A 186 -2.10 13.79 -0.93
C GLN A 186 -3.01 14.97 -1.32
N PHE A 187 -3.54 15.00 -2.54
CA PHE A 187 -4.49 16.01 -3.00
C PHE A 187 -5.95 15.52 -3.00
N ALA A 188 -6.20 14.25 -2.72
CA ALA A 188 -7.54 13.65 -2.77
C ALA A 188 -8.53 14.33 -1.79
N ALA A 189 -8.08 14.69 -0.58
CA ALA A 189 -8.91 15.38 0.41
C ALA A 189 -9.29 16.81 -0.02
N MET A 190 -8.39 17.52 -0.71
CA MET A 190 -8.64 18.88 -1.21
C MET A 190 -9.60 18.88 -2.41
N ALA A 191 -9.59 17.84 -3.23
CA ALA A 191 -10.51 17.67 -4.34
C ALA A 191 -11.95 17.32 -3.90
N ALA A 192 -12.12 16.76 -2.69
CA ALA A 192 -13.41 16.37 -2.13
C ALA A 192 -14.21 17.54 -1.48
N GLY A 193 -13.74 18.79 -1.60
CA GLY A 193 -14.50 19.98 -1.18
C GLY A 193 -14.55 20.23 0.33
N VAL A 194 -13.68 19.61 1.13
CA VAL A 194 -13.56 19.93 2.56
C VAL A 194 -12.61 21.12 2.70
N GLY A 195 -13.16 22.34 2.56
CA GLY A 195 -12.40 23.58 2.80
C GLY A 195 -12.80 24.81 1.97
N ALA A 196 -14.03 24.93 1.48
CA ALA A 196 -14.53 26.20 0.95
C ALA A 196 -15.07 27.07 2.10
N ASN A 197 -14.17 27.68 2.89
CA ASN A 197 -14.51 28.85 3.71
C ASN A 197 -13.24 29.62 4.13
N ALA A 198 -12.95 30.67 3.34
CA ALA A 198 -12.03 31.80 3.51
C ALA A 198 -11.44 32.03 2.12
N VAL A 199 -11.85 33.04 1.34
CA VAL A 199 -11.59 34.46 1.56
C VAL A 199 -12.72 35.26 0.89
N ALA A 200 -13.55 35.92 1.69
CA ALA A 200 -14.45 36.98 1.22
C ALA A 200 -14.22 38.21 2.10
N SER A 201 -13.21 39.01 1.76
CA SER A 201 -13.14 40.42 2.17
C SER A 201 -11.94 41.10 1.49
N ALA A 202 -12.20 41.87 0.42
CA ALA A 202 -11.61 43.20 0.21
C ALA A 202 -12.03 43.76 -1.17
N GLY A 203 -12.77 44.87 -1.15
CA GLY A 203 -12.65 45.92 -2.16
C GLY A 203 -13.44 45.75 -3.46
N ALA A 204 -14.77 45.84 -3.40
CA ALA A 204 -15.56 46.20 -4.58
C ALA A 204 -15.36 47.68 -4.91
N VAL A 205 -14.74 47.97 -6.05
CA VAL A 205 -14.83 49.28 -6.73
C VAL A 205 -15.82 49.12 -7.87
N VAL A 206 -16.92 49.86 -7.75
CA VAL A 206 -18.00 49.98 -8.74
C VAL A 206 -17.66 51.10 -9.73
N VAL A 207 -17.71 50.83 -11.04
CA VAL A 207 -18.11 51.82 -12.07
C VAL A 207 -18.84 51.09 -13.22
N PRO A 208 -19.97 51.62 -13.77
CA PRO A 208 -20.90 50.89 -14.64
C PRO A 208 -20.76 51.24 -16.14
N SER A 209 -21.25 50.38 -17.02
CA SER A 209 -21.69 50.74 -18.38
C SER A 209 -22.93 49.90 -18.73
N ALA A 210 -24.12 50.51 -18.76
CA ALA A 210 -24.71 51.31 -19.84
C ALA A 210 -25.19 50.46 -21.02
N SER A 211 -26.50 50.24 -20.98
CA SER A 211 -27.38 49.75 -22.03
C SER A 211 -27.33 50.60 -23.30
N ALA A 212 -27.33 49.94 -24.47
CA ALA A 212 -27.95 50.50 -25.67
C ALA A 212 -28.53 49.36 -26.51
N SER A 213 -29.86 49.40 -26.60
CA SER A 213 -30.73 48.63 -27.49
C SER A 213 -30.67 49.16 -28.92
N ALA A 214 -30.65 48.27 -29.92
CA ALA A 214 -31.40 48.47 -31.15
C ALA A 214 -31.66 47.12 -31.84
N SER A 215 -32.95 46.89 -32.06
CA SER A 215 -33.64 45.79 -32.71
C SER A 215 -33.49 45.78 -34.23
N ALA A 216 -33.48 44.59 -34.84
CA ALA A 216 -34.46 44.24 -35.87
C ALA A 216 -34.45 42.72 -36.18
N SER A 217 -35.65 42.19 -36.20
CA SER A 217 -36.15 40.84 -36.46
C SER A 217 -35.84 40.24 -37.83
N ALA A 218 -35.70 38.90 -37.89
CA ALA A 218 -36.54 38.05 -38.74
C ALA A 218 -36.56 36.59 -38.26
N SER A 219 -37.75 35.99 -38.39
CA SER A 219 -38.29 34.72 -37.92
C SER A 219 -37.66 33.42 -38.48
N ALA A 220 -37.65 32.34 -37.71
CA ALA A 220 -38.52 31.15 -37.92
C ALA A 220 -38.30 30.06 -36.85
N SER A 221 -39.39 29.38 -36.52
CA SER A 221 -39.68 28.56 -35.34
C SER A 221 -38.92 27.23 -35.20
N ALA A 222 -38.59 26.86 -33.95
CA ALA A 222 -38.20 25.52 -33.52
C ALA A 222 -39.35 24.83 -32.77
N PRO A 223 -39.63 23.52 -32.97
CA PRO A 223 -40.67 22.80 -32.26
C PRO A 223 -40.18 22.27 -30.91
N ALA A 224 -41.13 22.08 -29.99
CA ALA A 224 -40.94 21.53 -28.65
C ALA A 224 -40.45 20.06 -28.64
N PRO A 225 -39.73 19.62 -27.59
CA PRO A 225 -39.32 18.22 -27.44
C PRO A 225 -40.49 17.33 -27.00
N ALA A 226 -40.57 16.15 -27.62
CA ALA A 226 -41.53 15.08 -27.33
C ALA A 226 -41.15 14.27 -26.06
N PRO A 227 -42.11 13.58 -25.41
CA PRO A 227 -41.90 12.90 -24.13
C PRO A 227 -41.18 11.55 -24.27
N ALA A 228 -40.49 11.14 -23.19
CA ALA A 228 -39.73 9.90 -23.09
C ALA A 228 -40.60 8.61 -23.13
N PRO A 229 -40.08 7.48 -23.65
CA PRO A 229 -40.81 6.22 -23.70
C PRO A 229 -40.72 5.42 -22.38
N ALA A 230 -41.79 4.67 -22.08
CA ALA A 230 -41.96 3.79 -20.92
C ALA A 230 -41.17 2.46 -21.02
N PRO A 231 -40.84 1.79 -19.90
CA PRO A 231 -40.06 0.55 -19.89
C PRO A 231 -40.90 -0.70 -20.20
N ALA A 232 -40.24 -1.71 -20.79
CA ALA A 232 -40.81 -3.00 -21.20
C ALA A 232 -40.93 -4.03 -20.05
N PRO A 233 -41.82 -5.03 -20.15
CA PRO A 233 -42.18 -5.93 -19.04
C PRO A 233 -41.28 -7.17 -18.92
N ALA A 234 -41.16 -7.68 -17.69
CA ALA A 234 -40.41 -8.89 -17.32
C ALA A 234 -41.11 -10.19 -17.76
N PRO A 235 -40.36 -11.30 -18.03
CA PRO A 235 -40.94 -12.58 -18.39
C PRO A 235 -41.33 -13.44 -17.16
N ALA A 236 -42.38 -14.25 -17.35
CA ALA A 236 -43.00 -15.14 -16.36
C ALA A 236 -42.38 -16.56 -16.32
N PRO A 237 -42.61 -17.36 -15.26
CA PRO A 237 -41.88 -18.61 -14.97
C PRO A 237 -42.67 -19.91 -15.29
N ALA A 238 -41.96 -21.04 -15.47
CA ALA A 238 -42.38 -22.43 -15.18
C ALA A 238 -41.27 -23.45 -15.59
N PRO A 239 -41.24 -24.72 -15.09
CA PRO A 239 -41.93 -25.34 -13.95
C PRO A 239 -40.99 -26.03 -12.93
N GLU A 240 -41.57 -26.36 -11.78
CA GLU A 240 -40.97 -27.06 -10.65
C GLU A 240 -40.61 -28.53 -10.97
N SER A 241 -39.43 -28.97 -10.51
CA SER A 241 -39.11 -30.38 -10.31
C SER A 241 -38.69 -30.58 -8.85
N THR A 242 -39.47 -31.39 -8.15
CA THR A 242 -39.25 -31.83 -6.77
C THR A 242 -38.06 -32.78 -6.71
N SER A 243 -36.98 -32.37 -6.05
CA SER A 243 -36.14 -33.30 -5.30
C SER A 243 -35.74 -32.66 -3.99
N ALA A 244 -36.20 -33.28 -2.90
CA ALA A 244 -35.83 -32.90 -1.55
C ALA A 244 -34.31 -33.13 -1.38
N SER A 245 -33.55 -32.05 -1.20
CA SER A 245 -32.23 -32.12 -0.60
C SER A 245 -32.33 -31.39 0.73
N THR A 246 -32.48 -32.18 1.78
CA THR A 246 -32.35 -31.81 3.17
C THR A 246 -31.08 -30.97 3.32
N THR A 247 -31.24 -29.68 3.62
CA THR A 247 -30.17 -28.81 4.11
C THR A 247 -29.75 -29.29 5.50
N ALA A 248 -28.96 -30.37 5.52
CA ALA A 248 -28.15 -30.69 6.67
C ALA A 248 -26.97 -29.71 6.65
N SER A 249 -27.10 -28.60 7.38
CA SER A 249 -25.94 -27.85 7.84
C SER A 249 -25.16 -28.76 8.79
N ILE A 250 -24.25 -29.56 8.23
CA ILE A 250 -23.27 -30.29 9.03
C ILE A 250 -22.31 -29.22 9.56
N SER A 251 -22.60 -28.75 10.78
CA SER A 251 -21.63 -28.05 11.62
C SER A 251 -20.43 -28.98 11.75
N ALA A 252 -19.38 -28.76 10.95
CA ALA A 252 -18.12 -29.45 11.13
C ALA A 252 -17.69 -29.30 12.60
N PRO A 253 -17.19 -30.37 13.25
CA PRO A 253 -16.73 -30.25 14.63
C PRO A 253 -15.65 -29.16 14.70
N ALA A 254 -15.73 -28.31 15.73
CA ALA A 254 -14.79 -27.18 15.91
C ALA A 254 -13.31 -27.60 15.95
N TRP A 255 -13.06 -28.90 16.17
CA TRP A 255 -11.76 -29.55 16.24
C TRP A 255 -11.82 -30.88 15.48
N ARG A 256 -10.85 -31.12 14.58
CA ARG A 256 -10.67 -32.35 13.83
C ARG A 256 -9.33 -33.01 14.23
N PRO A 257 -9.31 -34.30 14.54
CA PRO A 257 -8.07 -35.01 14.85
C PRO A 257 -7.23 -35.20 13.57
N LEU A 258 -5.97 -34.78 13.62
CA LEU A 258 -4.97 -34.98 12.58
C LEU A 258 -3.80 -35.80 13.11
N ARG A 259 -3.32 -36.75 12.33
CA ARG A 259 -2.15 -37.58 12.66
C ARG A 259 -0.88 -36.94 12.12
N ILE A 260 0.17 -36.89 12.93
CA ILE A 260 1.51 -36.53 12.48
C ILE A 260 2.06 -37.68 11.63
N ALA A 261 2.07 -37.53 10.32
CA ALA A 261 2.58 -38.52 9.39
C ALA A 261 4.12 -38.57 9.40
N LYS A 262 4.76 -37.39 9.47
CA LYS A 262 6.22 -37.25 9.39
C LYS A 262 6.69 -36.00 10.13
N ILE A 263 7.89 -36.07 10.70
CA ILE A 263 8.62 -34.92 11.27
C ILE A 263 9.95 -34.78 10.52
N VAL A 264 10.35 -33.55 10.20
CA VAL A 264 11.61 -33.21 9.51
C VAL A 264 12.33 -32.13 10.29
N ASP A 265 13.62 -32.33 10.57
CA ASP A 265 14.50 -31.26 11.08
C ASP A 265 14.89 -30.34 9.91
N GLU A 266 14.47 -29.08 9.97
CA GLU A 266 14.68 -28.12 8.87
C GLU A 266 15.91 -27.23 9.08
N ALA A 267 16.14 -26.83 10.34
CA ALA A 267 17.23 -25.95 10.76
C ALA A 267 17.40 -26.03 12.28
N ARG A 268 18.38 -25.33 12.84
CA ARG A 268 18.61 -25.26 14.27
C ARG A 268 17.33 -24.82 14.99
N ALA A 269 16.85 -25.68 15.90
CA ALA A 269 15.62 -25.46 16.66
C ALA A 269 14.36 -25.24 15.80
N ILE A 270 14.30 -25.71 14.55
CA ILE A 270 13.15 -25.61 13.66
C ILE A 270 12.82 -26.98 13.07
N ARG A 271 11.56 -27.42 13.23
CA ARG A 271 11.04 -28.71 12.74
C ARG A 271 9.77 -28.54 11.93
N SER A 272 9.63 -29.29 10.84
CA SER A 272 8.38 -29.42 10.09
C SER A 272 7.60 -30.65 10.58
N PHE A 273 6.28 -30.48 10.73
CA PHE A 273 5.34 -31.53 11.10
C PHE A 273 4.32 -31.66 9.96
N HIS A 274 4.25 -32.84 9.36
CA HIS A 274 3.30 -33.16 8.29
C HIS A 274 2.10 -33.88 8.87
N PHE A 275 0.90 -33.39 8.58
CA PHE A 275 -0.36 -33.89 9.11
C PHE A 275 -1.23 -34.48 8.01
N GLU A 276 -1.87 -35.59 8.34
CA GLU A 276 -2.91 -36.23 7.53
C GLU A 276 -4.17 -36.46 8.38
N PRO A 277 -5.35 -36.55 7.77
CA PRO A 277 -6.59 -36.75 8.52
C PRO A 277 -6.69 -38.21 9.00
N VAL A 278 -7.06 -38.38 10.28
CA VAL A 278 -7.22 -39.72 10.89
C VAL A 278 -8.36 -40.51 10.24
N ASP A 279 -9.39 -39.81 9.79
CA ASP A 279 -10.60 -40.38 9.18
C ASP A 279 -10.42 -40.80 7.71
N GLY A 280 -9.22 -40.60 7.13
CA GLY A 280 -8.93 -40.90 5.72
C GLY A 280 -9.67 -40.03 4.71
N GLY A 281 -10.42 -39.02 5.17
CA GLY A 281 -11.11 -38.06 4.30
C GLY A 281 -10.15 -37.05 3.67
N THR A 282 -10.69 -36.12 2.88
CA THR A 282 -9.87 -35.02 2.33
C THR A 282 -9.61 -33.94 3.38
N LEU A 283 -8.46 -33.29 3.27
CA LEU A 283 -8.18 -32.07 4.02
C LEU A 283 -8.87 -30.88 3.34
N PRO A 284 -9.50 -29.97 4.10
CA PRO A 284 -10.04 -28.74 3.55
C PRO A 284 -8.99 -27.95 2.74
N ALA A 285 -9.44 -27.29 1.68
CA ALA A 285 -8.59 -26.34 0.98
C ALA A 285 -8.28 -25.13 1.89
N TYR A 286 -7.14 -24.48 1.63
CA TYR A 286 -6.70 -23.28 2.31
C TYR A 286 -5.96 -22.37 1.33
N GLU A 287 -5.80 -21.10 1.66
CA GLU A 287 -5.02 -20.17 0.86
C GLU A 287 -3.59 -20.04 1.40
N ALA A 288 -2.62 -19.85 0.50
CA ALA A 288 -1.21 -19.76 0.88
C ALA A 288 -0.97 -18.55 1.80
N GLY A 289 -0.52 -18.83 3.03
CA GLY A 289 -0.34 -17.87 4.12
C GLY A 289 -1.33 -18.03 5.28
N GLN A 290 -2.38 -18.85 5.12
CA GLN A 290 -3.26 -19.23 6.23
C GLN A 290 -2.55 -20.12 7.27
N HIS A 291 -3.12 -20.18 8.48
CA HIS A 291 -2.59 -20.93 9.60
C HIS A 291 -3.55 -22.03 10.07
N LEU A 292 -2.95 -23.06 10.68
CA LEU A 292 -3.62 -24.16 11.34
C LEU A 292 -3.56 -23.96 12.86
N THR A 293 -4.72 -23.95 13.52
CA THR A 293 -4.80 -23.83 14.98
C THR A 293 -4.83 -25.21 15.62
N LEU A 294 -3.83 -25.53 16.43
CA LEU A 294 -3.69 -26.78 17.16
C LEU A 294 -4.12 -26.62 18.62
N ARG A 295 -4.69 -27.69 19.17
CA ARG A 295 -4.96 -27.87 20.59
C ARG A 295 -4.06 -28.98 21.14
N VAL A 296 -3.23 -28.63 22.13
CA VAL A 296 -2.20 -29.49 22.69
C VAL A 296 -2.40 -29.62 24.20
N ALA A 297 -2.56 -30.86 24.68
CA ALA A 297 -2.57 -31.15 26.10
C ALA A 297 -1.11 -31.17 26.63
N LEU A 298 -0.76 -30.18 27.44
CA LEU A 298 0.57 -30.11 28.06
C LEU A 298 0.57 -30.86 29.41
N PRO A 299 1.59 -31.68 29.70
CA PRO A 299 1.73 -32.29 31.02
C PRO A 299 1.72 -31.26 32.15
N GLY A 300 0.92 -31.52 33.20
CA GLY A 300 0.80 -30.63 34.36
C GLY A 300 -0.07 -29.38 34.14
N SER A 301 -0.88 -29.34 33.08
CA SER A 301 -1.86 -28.28 32.82
C SER A 301 -3.28 -28.84 32.82
N ASP A 302 -4.19 -28.23 33.59
CA ASP A 302 -5.61 -28.65 33.67
C ASP A 302 -6.40 -28.28 32.40
N SER A 303 -5.85 -27.40 31.55
CA SER A 303 -6.46 -26.97 30.29
C SER A 303 -5.48 -27.12 29.12
N PRO A 304 -5.98 -27.50 27.93
CA PRO A 304 -5.13 -27.64 26.74
C PRO A 304 -4.69 -26.27 26.23
N ALA A 305 -3.45 -26.18 25.78
CA ALA A 305 -2.91 -24.98 25.15
C ALA A 305 -3.32 -24.93 23.68
N ILE A 306 -3.71 -23.75 23.19
CA ILE A 306 -4.12 -23.51 21.81
C ILE A 306 -3.07 -22.64 21.12
N ARG A 307 -2.55 -23.07 19.96
CA ARG A 307 -1.56 -22.30 19.18
C ARG A 307 -1.82 -22.41 17.69
N SER A 308 -1.62 -21.32 16.99
CA SER A 308 -1.73 -21.25 15.54
C SER A 308 -0.34 -21.27 14.90
N TYR A 309 -0.19 -22.05 13.84
CA TYR A 309 1.04 -22.15 13.05
C TYR A 309 0.69 -22.00 11.57
N THR A 310 1.38 -21.13 10.84
CA THR A 310 1.20 -20.98 9.39
C THR A 310 1.40 -22.30 8.68
N LEU A 311 0.51 -22.62 7.75
CA LEU A 311 0.68 -23.75 6.85
C LEU A 311 1.81 -23.42 5.88
N SER A 312 2.90 -24.18 5.95
CA SER A 312 4.16 -23.91 5.27
C SER A 312 4.33 -24.69 3.97
N ASP A 313 3.26 -25.23 3.36
CA ASP A 313 3.29 -25.88 2.05
C ASP A 313 2.28 -25.21 1.10
N ALA A 314 2.25 -25.65 -0.16
CA ALA A 314 1.25 -25.20 -1.12
C ALA A 314 -0.16 -25.70 -0.74
N PRO A 315 -1.19 -24.87 -0.95
CA PRO A 315 -2.57 -25.29 -1.02
C PRO A 315 -2.81 -26.50 -1.92
N GLY A 316 -3.83 -27.31 -1.59
CA GLY A 316 -4.32 -28.40 -2.44
C GLY A 316 -3.54 -29.72 -2.33
N GLY A 317 -2.55 -29.80 -1.45
CA GLY A 317 -1.84 -31.06 -1.15
C GLY A 317 -2.67 -32.08 -0.35
N ALA A 318 -2.25 -33.34 -0.38
CA ALA A 318 -2.87 -34.43 0.40
C ALA A 318 -2.57 -34.35 1.91
N HIS A 319 -1.68 -33.44 2.32
CA HIS A 319 -1.26 -33.26 3.70
C HIS A 319 -1.13 -31.78 4.04
N TYR A 320 -1.19 -31.45 5.32
CA TYR A 320 -0.79 -30.14 5.83
C TYR A 320 0.66 -30.20 6.32
N ARG A 321 1.41 -29.11 6.16
CA ARG A 321 2.73 -28.93 6.79
C ARG A 321 2.67 -27.69 7.66
N ILE A 322 3.10 -27.80 8.91
CA ILE A 322 3.47 -26.62 9.72
C ILE A 322 4.96 -26.73 10.03
N THR A 323 5.62 -25.59 10.21
CA THR A 323 7.04 -25.55 10.56
C THR A 323 7.21 -24.68 11.80
N VAL A 324 7.77 -25.27 12.84
CA VAL A 324 7.72 -24.75 14.21
C VAL A 324 9.12 -24.53 14.72
N LYS A 325 9.41 -23.29 15.11
CA LYS A 325 10.60 -22.94 15.88
C LYS A 325 10.37 -23.22 17.36
N ARG A 326 11.38 -23.76 18.05
CA ARG A 326 11.34 -24.05 19.50
C ARG A 326 11.41 -22.75 20.32
N GLU A 327 10.27 -22.09 20.50
CA GLU A 327 10.17 -20.79 21.18
C GLU A 327 8.86 -20.68 21.97
N GLY A 328 8.85 -21.22 23.19
CA GLY A 328 7.68 -21.25 24.09
C GLY A 328 7.26 -22.66 24.51
N ARG A 329 6.23 -22.74 25.37
CA ARG A 329 5.80 -24.00 26.01
C ARG A 329 5.31 -25.06 25.03
N VAL A 330 4.40 -24.69 24.12
CA VAL A 330 3.81 -25.63 23.15
C VAL A 330 4.82 -26.06 22.10
N SER A 331 5.60 -25.13 21.57
CA SER A 331 6.67 -25.47 20.60
C SER A 331 7.76 -26.33 21.22
N ALA A 332 8.14 -26.10 22.49
CA ALA A 332 9.07 -26.99 23.20
C ALA A 332 8.47 -28.38 23.35
N TRP A 333 7.18 -28.48 23.72
CA TRP A 333 6.50 -29.77 23.79
C TRP A 333 6.46 -30.50 22.44
N LEU A 334 6.16 -29.79 21.34
CA LEU A 334 6.17 -30.36 19.99
C LEU A 334 7.57 -30.87 19.61
N HIS A 335 8.62 -30.16 19.98
CA HIS A 335 10.00 -30.59 19.71
C HIS A 335 10.41 -31.79 20.55
N ASP A 336 10.03 -31.81 21.82
CA ASP A 336 10.55 -32.77 22.80
C ASP A 336 9.72 -34.06 22.85
N HIS A 337 8.41 -34.01 22.53
CA HIS A 337 7.47 -35.11 22.77
C HIS A 337 6.66 -35.57 21.55
N ALA A 338 6.46 -34.72 20.54
CA ALA A 338 5.65 -35.13 19.39
C ALA A 338 6.40 -36.17 18.54
N GLN A 339 5.67 -37.18 18.08
CA GLN A 339 6.21 -38.29 17.30
C GLN A 339 5.31 -38.60 16.11
N ALA A 340 5.88 -39.18 15.05
CA ALA A 340 5.08 -39.71 13.96
C ALA A 340 4.09 -40.77 14.49
N GLY A 341 2.86 -40.74 13.99
CA GLY A 341 1.73 -41.53 14.47
C GLY A 341 0.89 -40.87 15.57
N MET A 342 1.39 -39.82 16.23
CA MET A 342 0.64 -39.10 17.26
C MET A 342 -0.51 -38.28 16.65
N THR A 343 -1.64 -38.20 17.34
CA THR A 343 -2.81 -37.42 16.93
C THR A 343 -2.89 -36.11 17.71
N LEU A 344 -3.11 -35.00 17.01
CA LEU A 344 -3.40 -33.68 17.59
C LEU A 344 -4.71 -33.14 17.03
N ASP A 345 -5.46 -32.43 17.85
CA ASP A 345 -6.68 -31.75 17.41
C ASP A 345 -6.34 -30.43 16.73
N ALA A 346 -6.94 -30.19 15.56
CA ALA A 346 -6.76 -28.97 14.79
C ALA A 346 -8.10 -28.35 14.39
N GLN A 347 -8.18 -27.03 14.34
CA GLN A 347 -9.28 -26.34 13.65
C GLN A 347 -9.02 -26.32 12.14
N MET A 348 -10.05 -25.97 11.37
CA MET A 348 -9.87 -25.70 9.93
C MET A 348 -8.87 -24.56 9.71
N PRO A 349 -8.11 -24.57 8.60
CA PRO A 349 -7.23 -23.47 8.24
C PRO A 349 -7.99 -22.13 8.15
N ARG A 350 -7.39 -21.06 8.65
CA ARG A 350 -7.93 -19.70 8.66
C ARG A 350 -6.82 -18.66 8.54
N GLY A 351 -7.21 -17.40 8.36
CA GLY A 351 -6.30 -16.26 8.28
C GLY A 351 -6.54 -15.45 7.01
N ARG A 352 -6.18 -14.16 7.09
CA ARG A 352 -6.36 -13.18 6.01
C ARG A 352 -5.08 -12.85 5.26
N PHE A 353 -3.93 -13.27 5.78
CA PHE A 353 -2.66 -13.11 5.08
C PHE A 353 -2.57 -14.17 3.99
N SER A 354 -3.03 -13.82 2.79
CA SER A 354 -3.05 -14.71 1.63
C SER A 354 -2.29 -14.12 0.45
N PHE A 355 -1.79 -15.00 -0.41
CA PHE A 355 -1.15 -14.61 -1.67
C PHE A 355 -2.18 -14.17 -2.71
N ASP A 356 -2.06 -12.95 -3.20
CA ASP A 356 -2.91 -12.45 -4.28
C ASP A 356 -2.40 -12.95 -5.63
N LEU A 357 -3.01 -14.01 -6.17
CA LEU A 357 -2.69 -14.57 -7.49
C LEU A 357 -3.16 -13.68 -8.65
N ALA A 358 -4.16 -12.82 -8.43
CA ALA A 358 -4.73 -12.00 -9.50
C ALA A 358 -3.83 -10.80 -9.86
N SER A 359 -2.96 -10.37 -8.94
CA SER A 359 -2.03 -9.28 -9.23
C SER A 359 -0.94 -9.69 -10.24
N PRO A 360 -0.77 -8.94 -11.34
CA PRO A 360 0.29 -9.21 -12.32
C PRO A 360 1.67 -8.68 -11.88
N ARG A 361 1.73 -7.94 -10.76
CA ARG A 361 2.97 -7.32 -10.28
C ARG A 361 3.95 -8.36 -9.75
N PRO A 362 5.27 -8.13 -9.89
CA PRO A 362 6.26 -8.93 -9.19
C PRO A 362 6.02 -8.93 -7.66
N ALA A 363 6.11 -10.10 -7.03
CA ALA A 363 5.92 -10.23 -5.60
C ALA A 363 7.28 -10.28 -4.87
N VAL A 364 7.42 -9.49 -3.81
CA VAL A 364 8.59 -9.49 -2.93
C VAL A 364 8.19 -10.13 -1.60
N LEU A 365 8.67 -11.36 -1.38
CA LEU A 365 8.42 -12.17 -0.19
C LEU A 365 9.55 -11.94 0.81
N VAL A 366 9.34 -11.08 1.79
CA VAL A 366 10.37 -10.64 2.75
C VAL A 366 10.10 -11.26 4.12
N SER A 367 11.04 -12.05 4.62
CA SER A 367 10.88 -12.72 5.92
C SER A 367 12.12 -12.70 6.78
N ALA A 368 11.92 -12.89 8.10
CA ALA A 368 13.01 -13.11 9.05
C ALA A 368 12.69 -14.23 10.04
N GLY A 369 13.65 -15.15 10.24
CA GLY A 369 13.51 -16.30 11.12
C GLY A 369 12.30 -17.18 10.75
N ILE A 370 11.46 -17.53 11.73
CA ILE A 370 10.31 -18.41 11.46
C ILE A 370 9.23 -17.76 10.58
N GLY A 371 9.27 -16.44 10.34
CA GLY A 371 8.38 -15.75 9.40
C GLY A 371 8.52 -16.19 7.94
N ILE A 372 9.46 -17.09 7.64
CA ILE A 372 9.60 -17.74 6.33
C ILE A 372 8.44 -18.68 5.98
N THR A 373 7.68 -19.16 6.96
CA THR A 373 6.61 -20.16 6.77
C THR A 373 5.48 -19.70 5.84
N PRO A 374 4.90 -18.48 5.94
CA PRO A 374 3.98 -18.01 4.91
C PRO A 374 4.69 -17.85 3.56
N MET A 375 5.93 -17.35 3.55
CA MET A 375 6.64 -17.05 2.29
C MET A 375 6.89 -18.30 1.46
N ILE A 376 7.27 -19.43 2.07
CA ILE A 376 7.46 -20.68 1.33
C ILE A 376 6.14 -21.22 0.77
N ALA A 377 5.03 -21.10 1.52
CA ALA A 377 3.71 -21.47 1.04
C ALA A 377 3.27 -20.61 -0.15
N MET A 378 3.47 -19.30 -0.04
CA MET A 378 3.18 -18.32 -1.11
C MET A 378 4.03 -18.57 -2.35
N LEU A 379 5.33 -18.83 -2.18
CA LEU A 379 6.24 -19.19 -3.26
C LEU A 379 5.76 -20.45 -3.99
N ARG A 380 5.51 -21.54 -3.26
CA ARG A 380 5.07 -22.80 -3.87
C ARG A 380 3.72 -22.66 -4.57
N ARG A 381 2.80 -21.88 -4.00
CA ARG A 381 1.51 -21.58 -4.65
C ARG A 381 1.69 -20.79 -5.95
N ALA A 382 2.56 -19.78 -5.94
CA ALA A 382 2.86 -18.97 -7.11
C ALA A 382 3.46 -19.80 -8.25
N LEU A 383 4.37 -20.72 -7.91
CA LEU A 383 5.08 -21.52 -8.91
C LEU A 383 4.22 -22.65 -9.48
N ALA A 384 3.22 -23.11 -8.74
CA ALA A 384 2.25 -24.11 -9.20
C ALA A 384 1.17 -23.54 -10.14
N ASP A 385 1.08 -22.21 -10.30
CA ASP A 385 0.17 -21.58 -11.23
C ASP A 385 0.84 -21.39 -12.60
N ASP A 386 0.50 -22.25 -13.55
CA ASP A 386 1.02 -22.22 -14.92
C ASP A 386 0.57 -20.99 -15.72
N GLN A 387 -0.47 -20.26 -15.27
CA GLN A 387 -0.96 -19.07 -15.97
C GLN A 387 -0.27 -17.77 -15.52
N ALA A 388 0.27 -17.74 -14.30
CA ALA A 388 0.85 -16.54 -13.71
C ALA A 388 2.39 -16.55 -13.79
N SER A 389 2.95 -16.09 -14.92
CA SER A 389 4.38 -15.82 -15.04
C SER A 389 4.75 -14.48 -14.39
N ARG A 390 4.54 -14.35 -13.07
CA ARG A 390 5.00 -13.17 -12.31
C ARG A 390 6.35 -13.44 -11.66
N ARG A 391 7.27 -12.48 -11.74
CA ARG A 391 8.59 -12.55 -11.10
C ARG A 391 8.43 -12.56 -9.58
N LEU A 392 9.22 -13.40 -8.90
CA LEU A 392 9.21 -13.57 -7.45
C LEU A 392 10.59 -13.21 -6.90
N VAL A 393 10.63 -12.34 -5.89
CA VAL A 393 11.87 -12.02 -5.18
C VAL A 393 11.71 -12.51 -3.74
N PHE A 394 12.47 -13.54 -3.39
CA PHE A 394 12.44 -14.16 -2.07
C PHE A 394 13.62 -13.65 -1.25
N VAL A 395 13.33 -12.91 -0.19
CA VAL A 395 14.32 -12.24 0.65
C VAL A 395 14.17 -12.75 2.07
N HIS A 396 15.21 -13.42 2.59
CA HIS A 396 15.15 -14.02 3.92
C HIS A 396 16.32 -13.64 4.82
N GLY A 397 15.99 -13.21 6.03
CA GLY A 397 16.95 -12.87 7.08
C GLY A 397 17.04 -13.95 8.17
N ALA A 398 18.24 -14.46 8.41
CA ALA A 398 18.55 -15.37 9.52
C ALA A 398 19.70 -14.81 10.37
N ARG A 399 20.05 -15.49 11.47
CA ARG A 399 21.24 -15.12 12.24
C ARG A 399 22.50 -15.59 11.52
N GLU A 400 22.52 -16.85 11.14
CA GLU A 400 23.58 -17.52 10.36
C GLU A 400 22.95 -18.63 9.50
N SER A 401 23.76 -19.34 8.71
CA SER A 401 23.29 -20.37 7.78
C SER A 401 22.51 -21.51 8.44
N ASP A 402 22.90 -21.90 9.66
CA ASP A 402 22.28 -23.00 10.41
C ASP A 402 20.85 -22.69 10.88
N ASP A 403 20.46 -21.42 10.88
CA ASP A 403 19.13 -20.96 11.31
C ASP A 403 18.15 -20.82 10.11
N ARG A 404 18.54 -21.22 8.91
CA ARG A 404 17.75 -21.09 7.66
C ARG A 404 17.00 -22.39 7.33
N PRO A 405 15.70 -22.51 7.62
CA PRO A 405 14.93 -23.66 7.17
C PRO A 405 14.75 -23.64 5.64
N PHE A 406 14.47 -24.79 5.05
CA PHE A 406 14.20 -24.95 3.61
C PHE A 406 15.34 -24.56 2.66
N THR A 407 16.58 -24.45 3.14
CA THR A 407 17.73 -24.00 2.33
C THR A 407 17.90 -24.82 1.05
N GLU A 408 17.87 -26.15 1.14
CA GLU A 408 18.00 -27.05 -0.02
C GLU A 408 16.81 -26.95 -0.97
N GLU A 409 15.60 -26.81 -0.43
CA GLU A 409 14.37 -26.68 -1.22
C GLU A 409 14.41 -25.39 -2.05
N LEU A 410 14.70 -24.25 -1.40
CA LEU A 410 14.77 -22.94 -2.04
C LEU A 410 15.91 -22.85 -3.06
N ALA A 411 17.07 -23.43 -2.76
CA ALA A 411 18.19 -23.48 -3.71
C ALA A 411 17.82 -24.28 -4.97
N ARG A 412 17.13 -25.42 -4.80
CA ARG A 412 16.67 -26.24 -5.93
C ARG A 412 15.66 -25.48 -6.79
N VAL A 413 14.67 -24.84 -6.15
CA VAL A 413 13.65 -24.07 -6.87
C VAL A 413 14.28 -22.91 -7.63
N ALA A 414 15.19 -22.16 -7.01
CA ALA A 414 15.89 -21.04 -7.65
C ALA A 414 16.78 -21.48 -8.83
N ALA A 415 17.29 -22.71 -8.81
CA ALA A 415 18.05 -23.27 -9.92
C ALA A 415 17.17 -23.74 -11.10
N THR A 416 15.88 -24.01 -10.86
CA THR A 416 14.98 -24.59 -11.86
C THR A 416 13.94 -23.61 -12.43
N ASP A 417 13.61 -22.55 -11.70
CA ASP A 417 12.60 -21.58 -12.11
C ASP A 417 13.18 -20.17 -12.20
N GLU A 418 13.35 -19.68 -13.43
CA GLU A 418 13.94 -18.37 -13.74
C GLU A 418 13.11 -17.19 -13.20
N ARG A 419 11.84 -17.41 -12.80
CA ARG A 419 11.02 -16.37 -12.16
C ARG A 419 11.50 -16.01 -10.76
N LEU A 420 12.26 -16.88 -10.10
CA LEU A 420 12.67 -16.72 -8.70
C LEU A 420 14.07 -16.08 -8.57
N SER A 421 14.13 -14.94 -7.90
CA SER A 421 15.38 -14.36 -7.38
C SER A 421 15.47 -14.59 -5.86
N LEU A 422 16.48 -15.34 -5.41
CA LEU A 422 16.66 -15.73 -4.02
C LEU A 422 17.79 -14.93 -3.35
N HIS A 423 17.50 -14.27 -2.23
CA HIS A 423 18.44 -13.45 -1.49
C HIS A 423 18.46 -13.81 0.01
N TRP A 424 19.63 -14.21 0.49
CA TRP A 424 19.86 -14.52 1.90
C TRP A 424 20.59 -13.36 2.60
N PHE A 425 20.15 -13.05 3.82
CA PHE A 425 20.78 -12.08 4.71
C PHE A 425 21.09 -12.74 6.05
N ASP A 426 22.33 -12.64 6.52
CA ASP A 426 22.74 -13.11 7.85
C ASP A 426 23.25 -11.95 8.69
N SER A 427 22.77 -11.84 9.93
CA SER A 427 23.34 -10.87 10.87
C SER A 427 24.74 -11.27 11.38
N HIS A 428 25.08 -12.56 11.32
CA HIS A 428 26.36 -13.14 11.74
C HIS A 428 26.85 -14.16 10.69
N PRO A 429 27.20 -13.73 9.47
CA PRO A 429 27.64 -14.64 8.42
C PRO A 429 28.99 -15.29 8.79
N HIS A 430 29.14 -16.57 8.49
CA HIS A 430 30.44 -17.25 8.53
C HIS A 430 31.36 -16.74 7.41
N GLU A 431 32.67 -16.91 7.61
CA GLU A 431 33.67 -16.61 6.59
C GLU A 431 33.41 -17.45 5.32
N GLY A 432 33.40 -16.79 4.15
CA GLY A 432 33.05 -17.42 2.87
C GLY A 432 31.55 -17.57 2.59
N SER A 433 30.67 -17.05 3.45
CA SER A 433 29.23 -17.02 3.18
C SER A 433 28.90 -16.19 1.93
N THR A 434 28.03 -16.72 1.07
CA THR A 434 27.50 -16.01 -0.11
C THR A 434 26.33 -15.09 0.23
N ALA A 435 25.89 -15.09 1.49
CA ALA A 435 24.79 -14.24 1.94
C ALA A 435 25.21 -12.81 2.19
N HIS A 436 24.26 -11.90 2.05
CA HIS A 436 24.46 -10.51 2.38
C HIS A 436 24.63 -10.35 3.90
N ALA A 437 25.66 -9.62 4.33
CA ALA A 437 25.90 -9.34 5.74
C ALA A 437 24.92 -8.30 6.29
N GLY A 438 24.42 -8.54 7.50
CA GLY A 438 23.53 -7.65 8.24
C GLY A 438 22.06 -8.05 8.19
N ARG A 439 21.23 -7.26 8.86
CA ARG A 439 19.76 -7.40 8.83
C ARG A 439 19.18 -6.70 7.61
N ILE A 440 18.08 -7.25 7.06
CA ILE A 440 17.34 -6.67 5.93
C ILE A 440 16.86 -5.26 6.29
N ASP A 441 17.21 -4.29 5.46
CA ASP A 441 16.68 -2.92 5.50
C ASP A 441 16.27 -2.41 4.10
N ILE A 442 15.71 -1.20 4.03
CA ILE A 442 15.32 -0.57 2.76
C ILE A 442 16.51 -0.32 1.83
N ALA A 443 17.68 0.01 2.37
CA ALA A 443 18.87 0.26 1.55
C ALA A 443 19.36 -1.02 0.87
N GLN A 444 19.21 -2.18 1.51
CA GLN A 444 19.46 -3.48 0.95
C GLN A 444 18.38 -3.89 -0.06
N LEU A 445 17.10 -3.70 0.25
CA LEU A 445 16.02 -3.96 -0.71
C LEU A 445 16.22 -3.15 -2.00
N LYS A 446 16.58 -1.87 -1.91
CA LYS A 446 16.90 -1.03 -3.08
C LYS A 446 18.09 -1.51 -3.92
N ARG A 447 19.02 -2.27 -3.32
CA ARG A 447 20.18 -2.81 -4.05
C ARG A 447 19.85 -4.08 -4.82
N ILE A 448 18.92 -4.89 -4.31
CA ILE A 448 18.55 -6.17 -4.93
C ILE A 448 17.34 -6.06 -5.86
N LEU A 449 16.45 -5.10 -5.62
CA LEU A 449 15.26 -4.88 -6.45
C LEU A 449 15.58 -3.94 -7.61
N SER A 450 15.20 -4.35 -8.82
CA SER A 450 15.13 -3.45 -9.97
C SER A 450 14.06 -2.37 -9.75
N PHE A 451 14.09 -1.31 -10.56
CA PHE A 451 12.99 -0.34 -10.56
C PHE A 451 11.73 -0.97 -11.18
N ASP A 452 10.69 -1.19 -10.37
CA ASP A 452 9.43 -1.82 -10.78
C ASP A 452 8.29 -1.50 -9.79
N ASP A 453 7.07 -1.91 -10.12
CA ASP A 453 5.90 -1.82 -9.25
C ASP A 453 5.61 -3.17 -8.57
N TYR A 454 5.89 -3.27 -7.26
CA TYR A 454 5.90 -4.52 -6.51
C TYR A 454 4.73 -4.67 -5.55
N ASP A 455 4.30 -5.91 -5.32
CA ASP A 455 3.53 -6.30 -4.13
C ASP A 455 4.47 -6.87 -3.05
N PHE A 456 4.43 -6.31 -1.84
CA PHE A 456 5.27 -6.73 -0.72
C PHE A 456 4.49 -7.60 0.27
N TYR A 457 5.11 -8.70 0.69
CA TYR A 457 4.62 -9.60 1.72
C TYR A 457 5.68 -9.68 2.82
N LEU A 458 5.35 -9.25 4.04
CA LEU A 458 6.30 -9.16 5.15
C LEU A 458 5.89 -10.10 6.29
N CYS A 459 6.82 -10.89 6.80
CA CYS A 459 6.58 -11.67 8.02
C CYS A 459 7.86 -11.88 8.83
N GLY A 460 7.85 -11.52 10.11
CA GLY A 460 9.01 -11.65 10.98
C GLY A 460 8.82 -10.94 12.32
N PRO A 461 9.91 -10.65 13.04
CA PRO A 461 9.84 -9.87 14.27
C PRO A 461 9.23 -8.48 14.02
N SER A 462 8.52 -7.94 15.00
CA SER A 462 7.72 -6.72 14.79
C SER A 462 8.54 -5.47 14.53
N ALA A 463 9.73 -5.35 15.13
CA ALA A 463 10.64 -4.25 14.80
C ALA A 463 11.04 -4.32 13.32
N PHE A 464 11.43 -5.50 12.84
CA PHE A 464 11.75 -5.74 11.44
C PHE A 464 10.59 -5.40 10.49
N MET A 465 9.37 -5.84 10.80
CA MET A 465 8.22 -5.53 9.94
C MET A 465 7.86 -4.05 9.97
N ARG A 466 7.92 -3.37 11.13
CA ARG A 466 7.69 -1.92 11.24
C ARG A 466 8.71 -1.13 10.42
N ASP A 467 10.00 -1.43 10.60
CA ASP A 467 11.08 -0.71 9.91
C ASP A 467 10.95 -0.84 8.38
N LEU A 468 10.61 -2.04 7.89
CA LEU A 468 10.35 -2.26 6.46
C LEU A 468 9.06 -1.59 5.99
N TYR A 469 7.96 -1.67 6.76
CA TYR A 469 6.70 -1.02 6.43
C TYR A 469 6.88 0.50 6.30
N ASP A 470 7.41 1.16 7.34
CA ASP A 470 7.64 2.61 7.36
C ASP A 470 8.58 3.03 6.23
N GLY A 471 9.61 2.23 6.01
CA GLY A 471 10.55 2.39 4.92
C GLY A 471 9.92 2.34 3.53
N LEU A 472 9.08 1.33 3.26
CA LEU A 472 8.34 1.20 1.99
C LEU A 472 7.32 2.33 1.81
N ARG A 473 6.62 2.72 2.88
CA ARG A 473 5.71 3.88 2.87
C ARG A 473 6.46 5.18 2.59
N ALA A 474 7.67 5.36 3.12
CA ALA A 474 8.53 6.50 2.81
C ALA A 474 9.00 6.53 1.34
N LEU A 475 9.00 5.38 0.65
CA LEU A 475 9.20 5.28 -0.80
C LEU A 475 7.90 5.45 -1.61
N ASN A 476 6.79 5.77 -0.96
CA ASN A 476 5.45 5.90 -1.55
C ASN A 476 4.88 4.59 -2.11
N VAL A 477 5.30 3.42 -1.62
CA VAL A 477 4.59 2.17 -1.90
C VAL A 477 3.20 2.26 -1.26
N PRO A 478 2.09 2.11 -2.02
CA PRO A 478 0.74 2.17 -1.47
C PRO A 478 0.49 1.14 -0.37
N ASP A 479 -0.32 1.49 0.64
CA ASP A 479 -0.56 0.62 1.80
C ASP A 479 -1.20 -0.72 1.39
N GLU A 480 -2.10 -0.70 0.41
CA GLU A 480 -2.75 -1.91 -0.11
C GLU A 480 -1.78 -2.90 -0.77
N ARG A 481 -0.56 -2.44 -1.13
CA ARG A 481 0.50 -3.28 -1.73
C ARG A 481 1.49 -3.80 -0.70
N ILE A 482 1.32 -3.46 0.58
CA ILE A 482 2.16 -3.95 1.67
C ILE A 482 1.30 -4.83 2.59
N ARG A 483 1.42 -6.14 2.41
CA ARG A 483 0.72 -7.14 3.20
C ARG A 483 1.68 -7.70 4.24
N PHE A 484 1.23 -7.90 5.48
CA PHE A 484 2.09 -8.45 6.52
C PHE A 484 1.29 -9.26 7.55
N GLU A 485 1.97 -10.20 8.21
CA GLU A 485 1.43 -10.98 9.32
C GLU A 485 2.41 -11.00 10.49
N ALA A 486 1.90 -10.77 11.69
CA ALA A 486 2.66 -10.82 12.92
C ALA A 486 2.37 -12.10 13.73
N PHE A 487 3.42 -12.68 14.28
CA PHE A 487 3.31 -13.81 15.22
C PHE A 487 3.33 -13.29 16.66
N GLY A 488 2.22 -13.43 17.38
CA GLY A 488 2.09 -13.03 18.79
C GLY A 488 1.66 -11.56 19.00
N PRO A 489 1.92 -10.98 20.20
CA PRO A 489 1.40 -9.69 20.71
C PRO A 489 1.49 -8.42 19.87
N SER A 490 2.10 -8.48 18.71
CA SER A 490 2.81 -7.33 18.19
C SER A 490 2.34 -7.02 16.77
N SER A 491 1.26 -6.27 16.64
CA SER A 491 0.82 -5.74 15.35
C SER A 491 1.65 -4.51 14.95
N VAL A 492 1.92 -4.40 13.65
CA VAL A 492 2.35 -3.13 13.04
C VAL A 492 1.11 -2.24 12.97
N VAL A 493 1.15 -1.05 13.56
CA VAL A 493 0.07 -0.07 13.41
C VAL A 493 0.13 0.45 11.97
N ARG A 494 -0.91 0.17 11.18
CA ARG A 494 -1.01 0.74 9.84
C ARG A 494 -1.15 2.25 9.96
N SER A 495 -0.33 3.00 9.24
CA SER A 495 -0.57 4.43 9.10
C SER A 495 -1.76 4.60 8.16
N ALA A 496 -2.94 4.86 8.69
CA ALA A 496 -4.02 5.44 7.90
C ALA A 496 -3.46 6.65 7.13
N THR A 497 -3.91 6.84 5.89
CA THR A 497 -3.71 8.10 5.18
C THR A 497 -4.11 9.20 6.15
N ARG A 498 -3.14 10.05 6.55
CA ARG A 498 -3.31 11.05 7.60
C ARG A 498 -4.39 12.06 7.18
N THR A 499 -5.64 11.75 7.50
CA THR A 499 -6.68 12.76 7.67
C THR A 499 -6.49 13.28 9.08
N SER A 500 -5.82 14.44 9.17
CA SER A 500 -5.69 15.17 10.43
C SER A 500 -7.06 15.70 10.84
N ALA A 501 -7.80 14.90 11.58
CA ALA A 501 -8.84 15.38 12.47
C ALA A 501 -8.69 14.56 13.75
N THR A 502 -8.13 15.19 14.79
CA THR A 502 -8.22 14.67 16.15
C THR A 502 -9.69 14.76 16.54
N PRO A 503 -10.45 13.65 16.68
CA PRO A 503 -11.76 13.74 17.30
C PRO A 503 -11.55 13.99 18.80
N GLU A 504 -12.44 14.75 19.42
CA GLU A 504 -12.54 14.79 20.88
C GLU A 504 -12.59 13.35 21.41
N VAL A 505 -11.68 13.04 22.34
CA VAL A 505 -11.52 11.71 22.90
C VAL A 505 -12.71 11.39 23.81
N ALA A 506 -13.68 10.63 23.31
CA ALA A 506 -14.75 10.07 24.12
C ALA A 506 -14.20 8.88 24.94
N SER A 507 -13.96 9.10 26.24
CA SER A 507 -13.64 8.02 27.16
C SER A 507 -14.86 7.13 27.42
N VAL A 508 -14.69 5.82 27.47
CA VAL A 508 -15.77 4.86 27.73
C VAL A 508 -15.54 4.14 29.07
N PRO A 509 -16.47 4.19 30.03
CA PRO A 509 -16.36 3.41 31.27
C PRO A 509 -16.37 1.90 30.99
N VAL A 510 -15.40 1.17 31.55
CA VAL A 510 -15.29 -0.28 31.44
C VAL A 510 -15.26 -0.89 32.84
N VAL A 511 -16.15 -1.86 33.08
CA VAL A 511 -16.30 -2.56 34.36
C VAL A 511 -15.96 -4.03 34.19
N PHE A 512 -15.01 -4.53 34.97
CA PHE A 512 -14.67 -5.94 35.10
C PHE A 512 -15.41 -6.53 36.30
N ARG A 513 -16.56 -7.18 36.06
CA ARG A 513 -17.55 -7.51 37.10
C ARG A 513 -17.03 -8.41 38.23
N ARG A 514 -16.24 -9.45 37.92
CA ARG A 514 -15.78 -10.42 38.95
C ARG A 514 -14.59 -9.88 39.73
N THR A 515 -13.71 -9.10 39.10
CA THR A 515 -12.63 -8.41 39.83
C THR A 515 -13.11 -7.15 40.56
N GLY A 516 -14.29 -6.62 40.20
CA GLY A 516 -14.83 -5.38 40.77
C GLY A 516 -14.07 -4.12 40.35
N ARG A 517 -13.26 -4.19 39.30
CA ARG A 517 -12.48 -3.06 38.81
C ARG A 517 -13.28 -2.25 37.80
N GLU A 518 -13.19 -0.94 37.92
CA GLU A 518 -13.84 0.02 37.03
C GLU A 518 -12.85 1.13 36.67
N ALA A 519 -12.69 1.38 35.38
CA ALA A 519 -11.83 2.44 34.87
C ALA A 519 -12.38 2.94 33.53
N ALA A 520 -12.05 4.18 33.17
CA ALA A 520 -12.39 4.74 31.87
C ALA A 520 -11.32 4.38 30.86
N TRP A 521 -11.72 3.71 29.77
CA TRP A 521 -10.88 3.43 28.62
C TRP A 521 -10.82 4.66 27.71
N VAL A 522 -9.63 4.99 27.20
CA VAL A 522 -9.41 5.98 26.14
C VAL A 522 -8.74 5.31 24.92
N PRO A 523 -8.84 5.88 23.71
CA PRO A 523 -8.19 5.32 22.51
C PRO A 523 -6.68 5.08 22.65
N ALA A 524 -6.00 5.84 23.51
CA ALA A 524 -4.58 5.67 23.80
C ALA A 524 -4.26 4.38 24.59
N ASP A 525 -5.25 3.78 25.26
CA ASP A 525 -5.09 2.51 25.99
C ASP A 525 -5.08 1.28 25.06
N GLY A 526 -5.38 1.47 23.77
CA GLY A 526 -5.33 0.41 22.77
C GLY A 526 -6.52 -0.56 22.86
N THR A 527 -6.24 -1.85 22.81
CA THR A 527 -7.26 -2.92 22.85
C THR A 527 -7.81 -3.13 24.25
N LEU A 528 -8.99 -3.76 24.37
CA LEU A 528 -9.59 -4.09 25.67
C LEU A 528 -8.72 -5.04 26.50
N LEU A 529 -7.88 -5.87 25.86
CA LEU A 529 -6.90 -6.71 26.54
C LEU A 529 -5.78 -5.87 27.17
N GLU A 530 -5.17 -4.96 26.42
CA GLU A 530 -4.10 -4.08 26.93
C GLU A 530 -4.61 -3.22 28.08
N PHE A 531 -5.82 -2.70 27.94
CA PHE A 531 -6.50 -1.98 29.01
C PHE A 531 -6.73 -2.86 30.25
N ALA A 532 -7.25 -4.09 30.09
CA ALA A 532 -7.43 -5.02 31.20
C ALA A 532 -6.10 -5.33 31.92
N GLU A 533 -5.02 -5.55 31.17
CA GLU A 533 -3.68 -5.79 31.72
C GLU A 533 -3.13 -4.57 32.47
N GLY A 534 -3.33 -3.35 31.92
CA GLY A 534 -3.02 -2.10 32.62
C GLY A 534 -3.80 -1.94 33.91
N GLN A 535 -5.04 -2.41 33.94
CA GLN A 535 -5.88 -2.52 35.13
C GLN A 535 -5.58 -3.78 35.97
N ARG A 536 -4.51 -4.54 35.69
CA ARG A 536 -4.14 -5.78 36.41
C ARG A 536 -5.27 -6.80 36.53
N VAL A 537 -6.12 -6.88 35.50
CA VAL A 537 -7.14 -7.92 35.33
C VAL A 537 -6.56 -9.03 34.47
N ASP A 538 -6.55 -10.25 35.00
CA ASP A 538 -6.03 -11.40 34.28
C ASP A 538 -7.04 -11.88 33.22
N VAL A 539 -6.61 -11.87 31.96
CA VAL A 539 -7.40 -12.33 30.82
C VAL A 539 -6.55 -13.37 30.07
N PRO A 540 -7.00 -14.63 29.97
CA PRO A 540 -6.32 -15.64 29.17
C PRO A 540 -6.10 -15.13 27.74
N SER A 541 -4.85 -15.02 27.30
CA SER A 541 -4.52 -14.49 25.98
C SER A 541 -3.30 -15.18 25.41
N GLU A 542 -3.31 -15.43 24.09
CA GLU A 542 -2.25 -16.16 23.40
C GLU A 542 -1.83 -15.48 22.11
N CYS A 543 -2.68 -15.49 21.07
CA CYS A 543 -2.31 -14.92 19.76
C CYS A 543 -2.21 -13.40 19.75
N ARG A 544 -3.03 -12.74 20.57
CA ARG A 544 -3.27 -11.28 20.59
C ARG A 544 -3.58 -10.62 19.22
N SER A 545 -3.98 -11.41 18.23
CA SER A 545 -4.33 -10.96 16.87
C SER A 545 -5.76 -11.39 16.47
N GLY A 546 -6.56 -11.85 17.43
CA GLY A 546 -7.93 -12.29 17.17
C GLY A 546 -8.05 -13.66 16.47
N SER A 547 -6.97 -14.42 16.33
CA SER A 547 -6.94 -15.67 15.55
C SER A 547 -7.18 -16.96 16.35
N CYS A 548 -6.85 -16.99 17.65
CA CYS A 548 -6.96 -18.21 18.47
C CYS A 548 -8.23 -18.29 19.33
N GLY A 549 -8.93 -17.17 19.54
CA GLY A 549 -10.13 -17.11 20.39
C GLY A 549 -9.90 -17.18 21.91
N THR A 550 -8.67 -17.41 22.41
CA THR A 550 -8.40 -17.59 23.85
C THR A 550 -8.85 -16.42 24.73
N CYS A 551 -8.76 -15.19 24.23
CA CYS A 551 -9.18 -13.97 24.95
C CYS A 551 -10.69 -13.72 24.95
N ALA A 552 -11.50 -14.68 24.47
CA ALA A 552 -12.94 -14.58 24.51
C ALA A 552 -13.43 -14.28 25.94
N THR A 553 -14.22 -13.21 26.06
CA THR A 553 -14.80 -12.75 27.31
C THR A 553 -16.25 -12.38 27.08
N ARG A 554 -17.14 -12.80 27.99
CA ARG A 554 -18.57 -12.49 27.89
C ARG A 554 -18.82 -11.01 28.15
N VAL A 555 -19.56 -10.37 27.25
CA VAL A 555 -20.04 -9.00 27.36
C VAL A 555 -21.41 -9.03 28.04
N LEU A 556 -21.51 -8.42 29.22
CA LEU A 556 -22.72 -8.41 30.04
C LEU A 556 -23.62 -7.21 29.71
N SER A 557 -23.02 -6.06 29.38
CA SER A 557 -23.70 -4.86 28.87
C SER A 557 -22.73 -4.01 28.05
N GLY A 558 -23.26 -3.11 27.23
CA GLY A 558 -22.49 -2.33 26.26
C GLY A 558 -22.12 -3.11 25.00
N ALA A 559 -21.41 -2.46 24.09
CA ALA A 559 -20.99 -3.02 22.81
C ALA A 559 -19.49 -2.83 22.59
N VAL A 560 -18.92 -3.72 21.77
CA VAL A 560 -17.52 -3.63 21.33
C VAL A 560 -17.47 -3.43 19.83
N ASP A 561 -16.48 -2.67 19.38
CA ASP A 561 -16.10 -2.53 17.99
C ASP A 561 -14.79 -3.25 17.72
N TYR A 562 -14.61 -3.65 16.47
CA TYR A 562 -13.37 -4.22 15.97
C TYR A 562 -12.86 -3.32 14.84
N GLU A 563 -11.64 -2.80 14.99
CA GLU A 563 -10.99 -2.06 13.88
C GLU A 563 -10.75 -3.01 12.69
N GLN A 564 -10.52 -4.29 12.97
CA GLN A 564 -10.49 -5.39 12.00
C GLN A 564 -11.22 -6.59 12.57
N ALA A 565 -12.15 -7.16 11.80
CA ALA A 565 -12.92 -8.31 12.25
C ALA A 565 -12.01 -9.51 12.61
N PRO A 566 -12.25 -10.21 13.74
CA PRO A 566 -11.43 -11.33 14.18
C PRO A 566 -11.53 -12.53 13.25
N ASP A 567 -10.48 -13.37 13.25
CA ASP A 567 -10.42 -14.61 12.47
C ASP A 567 -10.99 -15.83 13.23
N ALA A 568 -10.91 -15.82 14.56
CA ALA A 568 -11.58 -16.81 15.39
C ALA A 568 -13.09 -16.53 15.47
N PRO A 569 -13.95 -17.56 15.47
CA PRO A 569 -15.37 -17.39 15.71
C PRO A 569 -15.59 -16.79 17.10
N VAL A 570 -16.48 -15.80 17.17
CA VAL A 570 -16.88 -15.16 18.41
C VAL A 570 -18.28 -15.66 18.76
N GLU A 571 -18.41 -16.31 19.92
CA GLU A 571 -19.71 -16.74 20.42
C GLU A 571 -20.63 -15.53 20.65
N SER A 572 -21.93 -15.70 20.40
CA SER A 572 -22.91 -14.62 20.62
C SER A 572 -22.86 -14.14 22.07
N GLY A 573 -22.73 -12.82 22.27
CA GLY A 573 -22.55 -12.21 23.59
C GLY A 573 -21.13 -12.26 24.16
N CYS A 574 -20.13 -12.72 23.39
CA CYS A 574 -18.72 -12.66 23.74
C CYS A 574 -17.94 -11.68 22.86
N ALA A 575 -16.74 -11.29 23.31
CA ALA A 575 -15.81 -10.44 22.58
C ALA A 575 -14.36 -10.97 22.70
N LEU A 576 -13.57 -10.83 21.63
CA LEU A 576 -12.13 -11.14 21.67
C LEU A 576 -11.35 -9.89 22.08
N LEU A 577 -11.06 -9.76 23.38
CA LEU A 577 -10.51 -8.53 23.95
C LEU A 577 -9.19 -8.07 23.32
N CYS A 578 -8.39 -8.99 22.75
CA CYS A 578 -7.11 -8.65 22.13
C CYS A 578 -7.19 -7.87 20.81
N VAL A 579 -8.37 -7.76 20.21
CA VAL A 579 -8.61 -6.97 19.00
C VAL A 579 -9.87 -6.10 19.09
N ALA A 580 -10.57 -6.17 20.21
CA ALA A 580 -11.78 -5.39 20.48
C ALA A 580 -11.46 -4.06 21.15
N ARG A 581 -12.29 -3.05 20.88
CA ARG A 581 -12.36 -1.77 21.60
C ARG A 581 -13.81 -1.52 22.03
N PRO A 582 -14.08 -0.66 23.02
CA PRO A 582 -15.45 -0.23 23.29
C PRO A 582 -16.05 0.48 22.07
N ALA A 583 -17.33 0.24 21.76
CA ALA A 583 -18.03 0.96 20.71
C ALA A 583 -18.27 2.43 21.11
N GLN A 584 -18.25 3.35 20.15
CA GLN A 584 -18.50 4.77 20.42
C GLN A 584 -19.99 5.04 20.71
N GLY A 585 -20.27 5.84 21.75
CA GLY A 585 -21.62 6.35 22.04
C GLY A 585 -22.43 5.58 23.10
N SER A 586 -22.06 5.76 24.37
CA SER A 586 -22.82 5.50 25.62
C SER A 586 -23.15 4.06 26.06
N GLU A 587 -23.39 3.95 27.39
CA GLU A 587 -23.36 2.80 28.32
C GLU A 587 -21.96 2.32 28.75
N PRO A 588 -21.74 2.04 30.06
CA PRO A 588 -20.55 1.34 30.53
C PRO A 588 -20.46 -0.06 29.90
N LEU A 589 -19.30 -0.39 29.35
CA LEU A 589 -19.00 -1.74 28.88
C LEU A 589 -18.73 -2.63 30.10
N VAL A 590 -19.59 -3.61 30.36
CA VAL A 590 -19.42 -4.55 31.48
C VAL A 590 -18.95 -5.90 30.95
N LEU A 591 -17.76 -6.32 31.37
CA LEU A 591 -17.14 -7.59 31.01
C LEU A 591 -17.22 -8.58 32.19
N ASP A 592 -17.52 -9.85 31.91
CA ASP A 592 -17.59 -10.92 32.92
C ASP A 592 -16.19 -11.38 33.38
N ARG A 593 -15.43 -10.47 34.00
CA ARG A 593 -14.02 -10.66 34.38
C ARG A 593 -13.66 -10.19 35.76
#